data_AF-A0A7V5XD90-F1
#
_entry.id   AF-A0A7V5XD90-F1
#
_cell.length_a   1.000
_cell.length_b   1.000
_cell.length_c   1.000
_cell.angle_alpha   90.00
_cell.angle_beta   90.00
_cell.angle_gamma   90.00
#
_symmetry.space_group_name_H-M   'P 1'
#
loop_
_entity.id
_entity.type
_entity.pdbx_description
1 polymer ?
#
loop_
_entity_poly.entity_id
_entity_poly.type
_entity_poly.pdbx_seq_one_letter_code
_entity_poly.pdbx_strand_id
1 'polypeptide(L)' 'RKDFYAEKPIKIRLKGRYHEFGKFVSDIAALPRIVTLHDIEIVPEQDAGAGPESLILNVRAKTYRYLEEDVESVDSAG' A
#
# COMPACT_ATOMS: atom_id res chain seq x y z
N ARG A 1 3.65 -9.53 22.04
CA ARG A 1 4.34 -8.39 21.40
C ARG A 1 3.31 -7.27 21.32
N LYS A 2 3.55 -6.13 21.97
CA LYS A 2 2.64 -4.99 21.92
C LYS A 2 2.95 -4.25 20.62
N ASP A 3 2.00 -4.20 19.70
CA ASP A 3 2.21 -3.51 18.42
C ASP A 3 1.95 -2.02 18.66
N PHE A 4 3.01 -1.22 18.66
CA PHE A 4 2.96 0.25 18.83
C PHE A 4 2.34 0.99 17.62
N TYR A 5 1.99 0.22 16.58
CA TYR A 5 1.44 0.74 15.34
C TYR A 5 0.30 -0.16 14.86
N ALA A 6 -0.69 0.45 14.22
CA ALA A 6 -1.71 -0.24 13.45
C ALA A 6 -1.37 -0.16 11.96
N GLU A 7 -1.38 -1.31 11.29
CA GLU A 7 -1.31 -1.38 9.83
C GLU A 7 -2.71 -1.39 9.20
N LYS A 8 -2.87 -0.70 8.07
CA LYS A 8 -4.09 -0.77 7.25
C LYS A 8 -3.73 -1.26 5.84
N PRO A 9 -4.08 -2.51 5.48
CA PRO A 9 -3.85 -3.03 4.14
C PRO A 9 -4.91 -2.54 3.14
N ILE A 10 -4.48 -2.28 1.91
CA ILE A 10 -5.30 -1.86 0.77
C ILE A 10 -4.91 -2.73 -0.43
N LYS A 11 -5.89 -3.39 -1.06
CA LYS A 11 -5.67 -4.12 -2.32
C LYS A 11 -5.94 -3.17 -3.49
N ILE A 12 -5.02 -3.13 -4.43
CA ILE A 12 -5.08 -2.25 -5.60
C ILE A 12 -4.97 -3.12 -6.85
N ARG A 13 -5.86 -2.88 -7.81
CA ARG A 13 -5.85 -3.51 -9.14
C ARG A 13 -5.91 -2.41 -10.20
N LEU A 14 -4.90 -2.34 -11.05
CA LEU A 14 -4.78 -1.34 -12.12
C LEU A 14 -4.71 -2.04 -13.47
N LYS A 15 -5.26 -1.41 -14.50
CA LYS A 15 -5.08 -1.79 -15.92
C LYS A 15 -4.21 -0.73 -16.59
N GLY A 16 -3.24 -1.14 -17.41
CA GLY A 16 -2.35 -0.22 -18.10
C GLY A 16 -1.12 -0.90 -18.67
N ARG A 17 -0.14 -0.11 -19.08
CA ARG A 17 1.14 -0.59 -19.63
C ARG A 17 2.23 -0.58 -18.56
N TYR A 18 3.30 -1.33 -18.83
CA TYR A 18 4.40 -1.53 -17.89
C TYR A 18 5.01 -0.21 -17.34
N HIS A 19 5.24 0.79 -18.20
CA HIS A 19 5.80 2.08 -17.77
C HIS A 19 4.85 2.91 -16.91
N GLU A 20 3.53 2.76 -17.10
CA GLU A 20 2.51 3.46 -16.29
C GLU A 20 2.51 2.91 -14.86
N PHE A 21 2.80 1.62 -14.70
CA PHE A 21 3.00 1.01 -13.38
C PHE A 21 4.26 1.54 -12.70
N GLY A 22 5.36 1.72 -13.45
CA GLY A 22 6.56 2.36 -12.94
C GLY A 22 6.26 3.76 -12.39
N LYS A 23 5.51 4.56 -13.16
CA LYS A 23 5.05 5.87 -12.70
C LYS A 23 4.20 5.77 -11.44
N PHE A 24 3.24 4.86 -11.39
CA PHE A 24 2.38 4.65 -10.22
C PHE A 24 3.20 4.34 -8.95
N VAL A 25 4.19 3.44 -9.04
CA VAL A 25 5.06 3.10 -7.92
C VAL A 25 5.91 4.30 -7.49
N SER A 26 6.45 5.06 -8.45
CA SER A 26 7.19 6.30 -8.16
C SER A 26 6.32 7.34 -7.44
N ASP A 27 5.07 7.53 -7.88
CA ASP A 27 4.13 8.46 -7.26
C ASP A 27 3.82 8.06 -5.80
N ILE A 28 3.65 6.76 -5.53
CA ILE A 28 3.47 6.24 -4.16
C ILE A 28 4.72 6.49 -3.31
N ALA A 29 5.91 6.26 -3.85
CA ALA A 29 7.18 6.47 -3.15
C ALA A 29 7.43 7.96 -2.82
N ALA A 30 6.84 8.89 -3.58
CA ALA A 30 6.94 10.32 -3.36
C ALA A 30 5.96 10.87 -2.31
N LEU A 31 5.05 10.05 -1.78
CA LEU A 31 4.08 10.50 -0.77
C LEU A 31 4.80 10.85 0.55
N PRO A 32 4.42 11.95 1.23
CA PRO A 32 5.01 12.35 2.51
C PRO A 32 4.44 11.51 3.68
N ARG A 33 4.38 10.19 3.53
CA ARG A 33 3.90 9.24 4.55
C ARG A 33 4.49 7.85 4.30
N ILE A 34 4.49 7.01 5.33
CA ILE A 34 4.99 5.63 5.20
C ILE A 34 3.94 4.77 4.48
N VAL A 35 4.27 4.36 3.26
CA VAL A 35 3.53 3.37 2.49
C VAL A 35 4.49 2.28 2.06
N THR A 36 4.10 1.02 2.23
CA THR A 36 4.86 -0.13 1.71
C THR A 36 4.00 -0.89 0.71
N LEU A 37 4.64 -1.41 -0.33
CA LEU A 37 4.00 -2.22 -1.36
C LEU A 37 4.46 -3.66 -1.22
N HIS A 38 3.51 -4.60 -1.31
CA HIS A 38 3.69 -6.03 -1.12
C HIS A 38 2.92 -6.79 -2.19
N ASP A 39 3.30 -8.06 -2.39
CA ASP A 39 2.59 -9.01 -3.26
C ASP A 39 2.32 -8.43 -4.65
N ILE A 40 3.35 -7.88 -5.29
CA ILE A 40 3.26 -7.31 -6.63
C ILE A 40 3.14 -8.46 -7.65
N GLU A 41 2.08 -8.41 -8.44
CA GLU A 41 1.83 -9.34 -9.55
C GLU A 41 1.42 -8.54 -10.78
N ILE A 42 2.06 -8.83 -11.92
CA ILE A 42 1.72 -8.25 -13.22
C ILE A 42 1.37 -9.38 -14.17
N VAL A 43 0.18 -9.33 -14.77
CA VAL A 43 -0.31 -10.34 -15.70
C VAL A 43 -0.82 -9.68 -16.98
N PRO A 44 -0.76 -10.35 -18.14
CA PRO A 44 -1.44 -9.91 -19.35
C PRO A 44 -2.94 -9.77 -19.12
N GLU A 45 -3.56 -8.74 -19.69
CA GLU A 45 -5.01 -8.63 -19.75
C GLU A 45 -5.55 -9.61 -20.80
N GLN A 46 -6.50 -10.47 -20.40
CA GLN A 46 -7.06 -11.52 -21.26
C GLN A 46 -8.44 -11.16 -21.84
N ASP A 47 -8.91 -9.92 -21.62
CA ASP A 47 -10.21 -9.46 -22.09
C ASP A 47 -10.22 -9.35 -23.63
N ALA A 48 -11.32 -9.79 -24.26
CA ALA A 48 -11.47 -9.70 -25.72
C ALA A 48 -11.43 -8.23 -26.16
N GLY A 49 -10.40 -7.85 -26.93
CA GLY A 49 -10.16 -6.47 -27.36
C GLY A 49 -9.07 -5.74 -26.57
N ALA A 50 -8.44 -6.37 -25.58
CA ALA A 50 -7.25 -5.84 -24.94
C ALA A 50 -6.09 -5.73 -25.95
N GLY A 51 -5.38 -4.60 -25.91
CA GLY A 51 -4.20 -4.39 -26.75
C GLY A 51 -3.05 -5.32 -26.36
N PRO A 52 -2.07 -5.57 -27.26
CA PRO A 52 -0.97 -6.52 -27.03
C PRO A 52 -0.06 -6.15 -25.85
N GLU A 53 -0.10 -4.90 -25.39
CA GLU A 53 0.68 -4.40 -24.25
C GLU A 53 -0.18 -4.14 -22.99
N SER A 54 -1.45 -4.54 -23.01
CA SER A 54 -2.34 -4.30 -21.88
C SER A 54 -2.07 -5.31 -20.76
N LEU A 55 -1.79 -4.78 -19.58
CA LEU A 55 -1.45 -5.54 -18.40
C LEU A 55 -2.36 -5.17 -17.25
N ILE A 56 -2.46 -6.07 -16.28
CA ILE A 56 -3.08 -5.86 -14.99
C ILE A 56 -1.99 -5.92 -13.92
N LEU A 57 -1.92 -4.88 -13.08
CA LEU A 57 -1.11 -4.87 -11.86
C LEU A 57 -2.02 -5.14 -10.65
N ASN A 58 -1.73 -6.20 -9.91
CA ASN A 58 -2.26 -6.43 -8.57
C ASN A 58 -1.17 -6.12 -7.54
N VAL A 59 -1.48 -5.31 -6.52
CA VAL A 59 -0.54 -4.98 -5.45
C VAL A 59 -1.27 -4.74 -4.14
N ARG A 60 -0.62 -5.04 -3.02
CA ARG A 60 -1.10 -4.69 -1.68
C ARG A 60 -0.28 -3.54 -1.11
N ALA A 61 -0.93 -2.40 -0.87
CA ALA A 61 -0.34 -1.32 -0.11
C ALA A 61 -0.64 -1.46 1.38
N LYS A 62 0.32 -1.14 2.25
CA LYS A 62 0.09 -1.00 3.70
C LYS A 62 0.49 0.39 4.16
N THR A 63 -0.37 0.99 4.96
CA THR A 63 -0.10 2.25 5.67
C THR A 63 0.00 1.98 7.16
N TYR A 64 0.71 2.84 7.87
CA TYR A 64 1.01 2.67 9.29
C TYR A 64 0.56 3.91 10.05
N ARG A 65 -0.11 3.71 11.19
CA ARG A 65 -0.39 4.76 12.17
C ARG A 65 0.11 4.32 13.53
N TYR A 66 0.66 5.23 14.31
CA TYR A 66 0.94 4.95 15.71
C TYR A 66 -0.38 4.72 16.46
N LEU A 67 -0.38 3.76 17.37
CA LEU A 67 -1.39 3.69 18.41
C LEU A 67 -0.82 4.51 19.55
N GLU A 68 -1.49 5.59 19.93
CA GLU A 68 -1.16 6.26 21.20
C GLU A 68 -1.32 5.19 22.28
N GLU A 69 -0.22 4.80 22.92
CA GLU A 69 -0.35 4.14 24.21
C GLU A 69 -0.97 5.18 25.14
N ASP A 70 -2.12 4.88 25.73
CA ASP A 70 -2.73 5.70 26.78
C ASP A 70 -1.64 6.02 27.82
N VAL A 71 -1.08 7.21 27.74
CA VAL A 71 -0.17 7.79 28.73
C VAL A 71 -1.00 8.32 29.89
N GLU A 72 -1.75 7.45 30.55
CA GLU A 72 -2.44 7.77 31.79
C GLU A 72 -2.24 6.65 32.82
N SER A 73 -1.23 6.81 33.67
CA SER A 73 -1.24 6.41 35.10
C SER A 73 0.16 6.52 35.72
N VAL A 74 0.74 7.73 35.71
CA VAL A 74 1.76 8.09 36.71
C VAL A 74 1.48 9.50 37.20
N ASP A 75 0.31 9.69 37.82
CA ASP A 75 0.20 10.74 38.83
C ASP A 75 -0.87 10.37 39.88
N SER A 76 -0.61 10.78 41.11
CA SER A 76 -1.44 10.68 42.34
C SER A 76 -1.55 9.33 43.07
N ALA A 77 -0.47 8.99 43.79
CA ALA A 77 -0.59 8.50 45.17
C ALA A 77 0.49 9.21 46.01
N GLY A 78 0.20 10.47 46.35
CA GLY A 78 0.85 11.19 47.45
C GLY A 78 0.05 11.01 48.74
#